data_AF-A0A3P7P4C7-F1
#
_entry.id   AF-A0A3P7P4C7-F1
#
_cell.length_a   1.000
_cell.length_b   1.000
_cell.length_c   1.000
_cell.angle_alpha   90.00
_cell.angle_beta   90.00
_cell.angle_gamma   90.00
#
_symmetry.space_group_name_H-M   'P 1'
#
loop_
_entity.id
_entity.type
_entity.pdbx_description
1 polymer ?
#
loop_
_entity_poly.entity_id
_entity_poly.type
_entity_poly.pdbx_seq_one_letter_code
_entity_poly.pdbx_strand_id
1 'polypeptide(L)'
;MRSQKVTDILRLLLTDERIPDNLITVVYTDLGTGSEAKKPLTDFHYDPVLGLNISTLGLRDYQITCIKLLDKVVWDKISGVDLISTSSPPPIYALLESTSQGASLGTVDKLPVASSKAPEHLRRLCAIQASKPGFRKHRFFICQRVYNEVMIEKAVNIQTKICEKVPLLKESCYPPGWLHVTLATVCPTGPEELHLAIRLLQRMIDKYYYESHPHMIFRYPLQFADFVIVFHASISDSINEVICSAFRGDGIEIDDHEFNPHLTVIKPPSNVARKLSGRLNVAQYHNRYNAGSTYQAIDRLDVCMCGQERDEEGFWLRAASLPLAPDEKF
;
A
#
# COMPACT_ATOMS: atom_id res chain seq x y z
N MET A 1 41.12 -13.75 -9.21
CA MET A 1 39.69 -13.71 -8.88
C MET A 1 38.95 -13.16 -10.09
N ARG A 2 37.97 -13.87 -10.64
CA ARG A 2 37.18 -13.35 -11.78
C ARG A 2 36.34 -12.19 -11.24
N SER A 3 36.59 -10.97 -11.72
CA SER A 3 35.71 -9.82 -11.47
C SER A 3 34.32 -10.21 -11.98
N GLN A 4 33.38 -10.37 -11.06
CA GLN A 4 32.00 -10.69 -11.40
C GLN A 4 31.40 -9.49 -12.13
N LYS A 5 30.63 -9.73 -13.19
CA LYS A 5 30.07 -8.63 -13.97
C LYS A 5 28.97 -7.99 -13.14
N VAL A 6 28.85 -6.67 -13.23
CA VAL A 6 27.77 -5.93 -12.54
C VAL A 6 26.38 -6.43 -12.92
N THR A 7 26.22 -6.97 -14.14
CA THR A 7 24.99 -7.64 -14.58
C THR A 7 24.66 -8.85 -13.74
N ASP A 8 25.66 -9.63 -13.33
CA ASP A 8 25.45 -10.81 -12.49
C ASP A 8 25.05 -10.39 -11.08
N ILE A 9 25.65 -9.31 -10.58
CA ILE A 9 25.32 -8.72 -9.27
C ILE A 9 23.90 -8.15 -9.25
N LEU A 10 23.52 -7.37 -10.27
CA LEU A 10 22.17 -6.84 -10.40
C LEU A 10 21.14 -7.96 -10.56
N ARG A 11 21.47 -9.01 -11.32
CA ARG A 11 20.61 -10.18 -11.42
C ARG A 11 20.40 -10.83 -10.05
N LEU A 12 21.47 -11.07 -9.29
CA LEU A 12 21.37 -11.63 -7.94
C LEU A 12 20.45 -10.78 -7.05
N LEU A 13 20.63 -9.46 -7.06
CA LEU A 13 19.80 -8.53 -6.29
C LEU A 13 18.32 -8.57 -6.72
N LEU A 14 18.04 -8.60 -8.02
CA LEU A 14 16.67 -8.62 -8.55
C LEU A 14 15.96 -9.96 -8.37
N THR A 15 16.71 -11.06 -8.23
CA THR A 15 16.14 -12.40 -8.05
C THR A 15 16.07 -12.83 -6.59
N ASP A 16 16.75 -12.13 -5.68
CA ASP A 16 16.81 -12.49 -4.26
C ASP A 16 15.80 -11.68 -3.46
N GLU A 17 14.63 -12.27 -3.23
CA GLU A 17 13.50 -11.64 -2.53
C GLU A 17 13.83 -11.20 -1.08
N ARG A 18 14.92 -11.71 -0.49
CA ARG A 18 15.39 -11.29 0.84
C ARG A 18 16.06 -9.91 0.82
N ILE A 19 16.41 -9.40 -0.36
CA ILE A 19 17.06 -8.11 -0.52
C ILE A 19 15.99 -7.11 -0.99
N PRO A 20 15.52 -6.20 -0.13
CA PRO A 20 14.48 -5.25 -0.49
C PRO A 20 15.01 -4.24 -1.51
N ASP A 21 14.48 -4.31 -2.74
CA ASP A 21 14.94 -3.52 -3.89
C ASP A 21 14.80 -2.01 -3.69
N ASN A 22 13.81 -1.58 -2.91
CA ASN A 22 13.57 -0.20 -2.52
C ASN A 22 14.69 0.41 -1.63
N LEU A 23 15.51 -0.42 -0.99
CA LEU A 23 16.67 0.03 -0.21
C LEU A 23 17.95 0.09 -1.05
N ILE A 24 17.92 -0.44 -2.26
CA ILE A 24 19.09 -0.54 -3.13
C ILE A 24 19.10 0.62 -4.12
N THR A 25 20.24 1.32 -4.18
CA THR A 25 20.52 2.36 -5.17
C THR A 25 21.67 1.92 -6.07
N VAL A 26 21.44 1.95 -7.38
CA VAL A 26 22.45 1.73 -8.41
C VAL A 26 23.02 3.07 -8.82
N VAL A 27 24.33 3.21 -8.68
CA VAL A 27 25.07 4.43 -8.99
C VAL A 27 25.85 4.22 -10.29
N TYR A 28 25.78 5.19 -11.19
CA TYR A 28 26.41 5.12 -12.50
C TYR A 28 26.94 6.47 -12.96
N THR A 29 27.88 6.45 -13.90
CA THR A 29 28.36 7.65 -14.57
C THR A 29 27.46 7.97 -15.78
N ASP A 30 26.85 9.15 -15.77
CA ASP A 30 26.12 9.68 -16.90
C ASP A 30 27.12 10.12 -18.00
N LEU A 31 27.02 9.57 -19.20
CA LEU A 31 27.95 9.88 -20.30
C LEU A 31 27.73 11.26 -20.93
N GLY A 32 26.54 11.83 -20.80
CA GLY A 32 26.24 13.17 -21.30
C GLY A 32 26.85 14.26 -20.42
N THR A 33 26.90 14.04 -19.10
CA THR A 33 27.37 15.04 -18.13
C THR A 33 28.70 14.69 -17.47
N GLY A 34 29.17 13.44 -17.59
CA GLY A 34 30.34 12.91 -16.90
C GLY A 34 30.17 12.79 -15.38
N SER A 35 28.98 13.09 -14.85
CA SER A 35 28.70 13.17 -13.42
C SER A 35 28.13 11.86 -12.88
N GLU A 36 28.23 11.67 -11.56
CA GLU A 36 27.58 10.55 -10.87
C GLU A 36 26.05 10.76 -10.84
N ALA A 37 25.32 9.77 -11.34
CA ALA A 37 23.87 9.69 -11.31
C ALA A 37 23.43 8.43 -10.56
N LYS A 38 22.17 8.41 -10.13
CA LYS A 38 21.62 7.35 -9.26
C LYS A 38 20.25 6.94 -9.76
N LYS A 39 19.96 5.63 -9.70
CA LYS A 39 18.64 5.06 -9.94
C LYS A 39 18.31 4.03 -8.86
N PRO A 40 17.07 3.93 -8.40
CA PRO A 40 16.67 2.85 -7.51
C PRO A 40 16.77 1.51 -8.26
N LEU A 41 16.96 0.41 -7.52
CA LEU A 41 16.99 -0.92 -8.14
C LEU A 41 15.65 -1.26 -8.81
N THR A 42 14.54 -0.70 -8.33
CA THR A 42 13.19 -0.87 -8.89
C THR A 42 13.03 -0.41 -10.34
N ASP A 43 13.92 0.47 -10.86
CA ASP A 43 13.95 0.84 -12.28
C ASP A 43 14.52 -0.29 -13.16
N PHE A 44 15.25 -1.22 -12.55
CA PHE A 44 15.88 -2.35 -13.21
C PHE A 44 14.97 -3.57 -13.16
N HIS A 45 14.89 -4.27 -14.28
CA HIS A 45 14.09 -5.47 -14.43
C HIS A 45 14.93 -6.55 -15.09
N TYR A 46 14.77 -7.78 -14.61
CA TYR A 46 15.38 -8.96 -15.21
C TYR A 46 14.27 -9.78 -15.88
N ASP A 47 14.32 -9.86 -17.20
CA ASP A 47 13.47 -10.75 -17.97
C ASP A 47 14.23 -12.08 -18.26
N PRO A 48 13.65 -13.26 -18.03
CA PRO A 48 14.33 -14.53 -18.27
C PRO A 48 14.75 -14.78 -19.72
N VAL A 49 14.09 -14.15 -20.69
CA VAL A 49 14.31 -14.29 -22.14
C VAL A 49 15.13 -13.13 -22.69
N LEU A 50 14.82 -11.90 -22.29
CA LEU A 50 15.45 -10.67 -22.79
C LEU A 50 16.64 -10.19 -21.95
N GLY A 51 16.83 -10.75 -20.75
CA GLY A 51 17.89 -10.38 -19.83
C GLY A 51 17.60 -9.09 -19.05
N LEU A 52 18.65 -8.50 -18.49
CA LEU A 52 18.57 -7.23 -17.75
C LEU A 52 18.25 -6.06 -18.69
N ASN A 53 17.29 -5.23 -18.28
CA ASN A 53 16.81 -4.07 -19.04
C ASN A 53 17.77 -2.86 -19.10
N ILE A 54 19.07 -3.04 -18.80
CA ILE A 54 20.09 -1.96 -18.69
C ILE A 54 20.11 -1.06 -19.94
N SER A 55 20.12 -1.65 -21.14
CA SER A 55 20.14 -0.91 -22.40
C SER A 55 18.87 -0.09 -22.63
N THR A 56 17.72 -0.59 -22.16
CA THR A 56 16.43 0.13 -22.27
C THR A 56 16.36 1.35 -21.36
N LEU A 57 17.14 1.34 -20.27
CA LEU A 57 17.36 2.48 -19.40
C LEU A 57 18.39 3.47 -19.97
N GLY A 58 18.91 3.22 -21.17
CA GLY A 58 19.98 4.03 -21.78
C GLY A 58 21.33 3.86 -21.08
N LEU A 59 21.51 2.81 -20.28
CA LEU A 59 22.72 2.52 -19.54
C LEU A 59 23.53 1.42 -20.22
N ARG A 60 24.82 1.34 -19.87
CA ARG A 60 25.73 0.25 -20.23
C ARG A 60 26.40 -0.26 -18.98
N ASP A 61 26.74 -1.54 -18.94
CA ASP A 61 27.35 -2.21 -17.78
C ASP A 61 28.55 -1.44 -17.21
N TYR A 62 29.38 -0.89 -18.10
CA TYR A 62 30.59 -0.18 -17.67
C TYR A 62 30.31 1.14 -16.96
N GLN A 63 29.12 1.72 -17.13
CA GLN A 63 28.70 2.97 -16.49
C GLN A 63 28.34 2.77 -15.04
N ILE A 64 27.92 1.57 -14.63
CA ILE A 64 27.58 1.30 -13.23
C ILE A 64 28.88 1.23 -12.43
N THR A 65 28.99 2.09 -11.43
CA THR A 65 30.22 2.28 -10.63
C THR A 65 30.10 1.65 -9.26
N CYS A 66 28.96 1.83 -8.59
CA CYS A 66 28.71 1.22 -7.29
C CYS A 66 27.22 0.91 -7.06
N ILE A 67 26.96 0.04 -6.09
CA ILE A 67 25.63 -0.29 -5.60
C ILE A 67 25.63 -0.06 -4.09
N LYS A 68 24.61 0.62 -3.61
CA LYS A 68 24.46 0.98 -2.19
C LYS A 68 23.19 0.37 -1.62
N LEU A 69 23.28 -0.11 -0.40
CA LEU A 69 22.15 -0.37 0.48
C LEU A 69 22.02 0.86 1.39
N LEU A 70 20.96 1.63 1.22
CA LEU A 70 20.82 2.97 1.83
C LEU A 70 22.05 3.85 1.51
N ASP A 71 22.88 4.12 2.52
CA ASP A 71 24.11 4.91 2.42
C ASP A 71 25.39 4.05 2.35
N LYS A 72 25.30 2.75 2.63
CA LYS A 72 26.44 1.83 2.68
C LYS A 72 26.71 1.22 1.31
N VAL A 73 27.97 1.27 0.89
CA VAL A 73 28.43 0.63 -0.35
C VAL A 73 28.48 -0.88 -0.14
N VAL A 74 27.67 -1.61 -0.91
CA VAL A 74 27.60 -3.09 -0.87
C VAL A 74 28.29 -3.74 -2.06
N TRP A 75 28.47 -2.98 -3.14
CA TRP A 75 29.30 -3.39 -4.26
C TRP A 75 29.93 -2.16 -4.91
N ASP A 76 31.20 -2.23 -5.26
CA ASP A 76 31.92 -1.13 -5.90
C ASP A 76 32.98 -1.64 -6.87
N LYS A 77 32.92 -1.11 -8.08
CA LYS A 77 33.73 -1.55 -9.21
C LYS A 77 35.21 -1.21 -9.07
N ILE A 78 35.54 -0.11 -8.40
CA ILE A 78 36.91 0.43 -8.35
C ILE A 78 37.66 -0.13 -7.14
N SER A 79 37.04 -0.08 -5.97
CA SER A 79 37.60 -0.62 -4.72
C SER A 79 37.50 -2.15 -4.64
N GLY A 80 36.66 -2.77 -5.47
CA GLY A 80 36.46 -4.22 -5.49
C GLY A 80 35.64 -4.74 -4.32
N VAL A 81 34.93 -3.86 -3.60
CA VAL A 81 33.97 -4.27 -2.57
C VAL A 81 32.87 -5.08 -3.22
N ASP A 82 32.59 -6.26 -2.67
CA ASP A 82 31.49 -7.11 -3.10
C ASP A 82 30.95 -7.89 -1.90
N LEU A 83 29.83 -7.41 -1.36
CA LEU A 83 29.13 -8.01 -0.23
C LEU A 83 27.91 -8.81 -0.68
N ILE A 84 27.75 -9.01 -1.99
CA ILE A 84 26.54 -9.62 -2.58
C ILE A 84 26.85 -11.04 -3.05
N SER A 85 27.99 -11.28 -3.69
CA SER A 85 28.26 -12.57 -4.34
C SER A 85 29.38 -13.40 -3.69
N THR A 86 30.07 -12.86 -2.69
CA THR A 86 31.36 -13.38 -2.22
C THR A 86 31.29 -14.50 -1.20
N SER A 87 30.14 -14.73 -0.54
CA SER A 87 29.95 -15.82 0.42
C SER A 87 28.50 -16.31 0.49
N SER A 88 28.31 -17.45 1.15
CA SER A 88 26.98 -17.96 1.51
C SER A 88 26.92 -18.20 3.03
N PRO A 89 26.09 -17.47 3.79
CA PRO A 89 25.25 -16.35 3.32
C PRO A 89 26.09 -15.13 2.87
N PRO A 90 25.62 -14.35 1.88
CA PRO A 90 26.20 -13.06 1.51
C PRO A 90 26.32 -12.07 2.69
N PRO A 91 27.41 -11.28 2.80
CA PRO A 91 27.59 -10.32 3.89
C PRO A 91 26.56 -9.17 3.87
N ILE A 92 25.91 -8.92 2.74
CA ILE A 92 24.80 -7.96 2.63
C ILE A 92 23.65 -8.30 3.60
N TYR A 93 23.43 -9.58 3.96
CA TYR A 93 22.40 -9.92 4.95
C TYR A 93 22.77 -9.49 6.36
N ALA A 94 24.03 -9.65 6.78
CA ALA A 94 24.48 -9.14 8.07
C ALA A 94 24.40 -7.60 8.11
N LEU A 95 24.62 -6.94 6.97
CA LEU A 95 24.39 -5.50 6.84
C LEU A 95 22.92 -5.14 6.99
N LEU A 96 22.01 -5.85 6.32
CA LEU A 96 20.57 -5.70 6.45
C LEU A 96 20.12 -5.89 7.91
N GLU A 97 20.60 -6.93 8.58
CA GLU A 97 20.34 -7.20 10.01
C GLU A 97 20.90 -6.09 10.92
N SER A 98 22.11 -5.60 10.65
CA SER A 98 22.71 -4.52 11.44
C SER A 98 22.04 -3.15 11.20
N THR A 99 21.51 -2.90 9.99
CA THR A 99 20.68 -1.72 9.73
C THR A 99 19.34 -1.82 10.46
N SER A 100 18.84 -3.04 10.71
CA SER A 100 17.65 -3.28 11.53
C SER A 100 17.92 -3.17 13.04
N GLN A 101 19.10 -3.58 13.52
CA GLN A 101 19.48 -3.56 14.95
C GLN A 101 20.14 -2.27 15.43
N GLY A 102 20.80 -1.50 14.54
CA GLY A 102 21.49 -0.25 14.85
C GLY A 102 20.59 0.97 15.02
N ALA A 103 19.28 0.82 14.84
CA ALA A 103 18.28 1.86 15.07
C ALA A 103 18.02 2.04 16.58
N SER A 104 19.03 2.47 17.34
CA SER A 104 18.81 2.92 18.71
C SER A 104 18.10 4.28 18.72
N LEU A 105 17.14 4.39 19.63
CA LEU A 105 16.09 5.40 19.82
C LEU A 105 16.56 6.87 20.07
N GLY A 106 17.76 7.30 19.66
CA GLY A 106 18.33 8.59 20.08
C GLY A 106 18.66 9.63 19.00
N THR A 107 18.81 9.27 17.72
CA THR A 107 19.46 10.18 16.74
C THR A 107 18.85 10.19 15.32
N VAL A 108 17.59 9.81 15.15
CA VAL A 108 16.86 9.97 13.86
C VAL A 108 15.81 11.09 13.93
N ASP A 109 15.94 11.98 14.91
CA ASP A 109 15.32 13.29 14.82
C ASP A 109 15.99 14.07 13.68
N LYS A 110 15.20 14.34 12.63
CA LYS A 110 15.47 15.20 11.46
C LYS A 110 16.10 14.52 10.23
N LEU A 111 15.34 13.64 9.59
CA LEU A 111 15.33 13.68 8.12
C LEU A 111 14.44 14.86 7.69
N PRO A 112 14.94 15.86 6.95
CA PRO A 112 14.12 16.97 6.53
C PRO A 112 13.06 16.45 5.55
N VAL A 113 11.82 16.43 6.03
CA VAL A 113 10.59 16.18 5.25
C VAL A 113 10.46 17.19 4.09
N ALA A 114 11.20 18.30 4.12
CA ALA A 114 11.06 19.45 3.24
C ALA A 114 11.68 19.34 1.83
N SER A 115 12.26 18.20 1.37
CA SER A 115 12.89 18.19 0.03
C SER A 115 12.77 16.93 -0.83
N SER A 116 12.05 15.89 -0.42
CA SER A 116 11.80 14.75 -1.32
C SER A 116 10.63 15.08 -2.25
N LYS A 117 10.91 15.42 -3.51
CA LYS A 117 9.85 15.58 -4.52
C LYS A 117 8.99 14.32 -4.57
N ALA A 118 7.68 14.49 -4.61
CA ALA A 118 6.77 13.36 -4.75
C ALA A 118 7.02 12.64 -6.09
N PRO A 119 6.97 11.29 -6.13
CA PRO A 119 6.92 10.52 -7.36
C PRO A 119 5.86 11.07 -8.35
N GLU A 120 6.13 10.92 -9.65
CA GLU A 120 5.26 11.43 -10.71
C GLU A 120 3.84 10.89 -10.61
N HIS A 121 3.68 9.61 -10.26
CA HIS A 121 2.36 9.00 -10.14
C HIS A 121 1.53 9.65 -9.01
N LEU A 122 2.13 9.97 -7.86
CA LEU A 122 1.43 10.68 -6.78
C LEU A 122 1.02 12.09 -7.21
N ARG A 123 1.90 12.81 -7.93
CA ARG A 123 1.58 14.12 -8.51
C ARG A 123 0.40 14.03 -9.47
N ARG A 124 0.37 13.01 -10.32
CA ARG A 124 -0.76 12.73 -11.23
C ARG A 124 -2.07 12.45 -10.50
N LEU A 125 -2.04 11.65 -9.43
CA LEU A 125 -3.22 11.35 -8.61
C LEU A 125 -3.79 12.62 -7.96
N CYS A 126 -2.91 13.42 -7.34
CA CYS A 126 -3.31 14.71 -6.76
C CYS A 126 -3.91 15.64 -7.83
N ALA A 127 -3.31 15.73 -9.03
CA ALA A 127 -3.82 16.53 -10.13
C ALA A 127 -5.21 16.07 -10.60
N ILE A 128 -5.42 14.75 -10.75
CA ILE A 128 -6.74 14.17 -11.08
C ILE A 128 -7.78 14.61 -10.05
N GLN A 129 -7.49 14.48 -8.76
CA GLN A 129 -8.44 14.84 -7.71
C GLN A 129 -8.68 16.34 -7.62
N ALA A 130 -7.64 17.16 -7.81
CA ALA A 130 -7.75 18.61 -7.82
C ALA A 130 -8.60 19.15 -8.98
N SER A 131 -8.68 18.41 -10.10
CA SER A 131 -9.53 18.76 -11.23
C SER A 131 -11.04 18.57 -10.99
N LYS A 132 -11.42 17.88 -9.90
CA LYS A 132 -12.83 17.53 -9.64
C LYS A 132 -13.57 18.63 -8.87
N PRO A 133 -14.65 19.19 -9.43
CA PRO A 133 -15.43 20.21 -8.74
C PRO A 133 -16.17 19.61 -7.53
N GLY A 134 -16.23 20.36 -6.42
CA GLY A 134 -17.02 20.00 -5.23
C GLY A 134 -16.39 18.97 -4.29
N PHE A 135 -15.17 18.50 -4.56
CA PHE A 135 -14.42 17.62 -3.66
C PHE A 135 -13.43 18.40 -2.81
N ARG A 136 -13.28 17.99 -1.54
CA ARG A 136 -12.11 18.35 -0.75
C ARG A 136 -10.87 17.89 -1.52
N LYS A 137 -9.93 18.81 -1.77
CA LYS A 137 -8.70 18.50 -2.50
C LYS A 137 -7.95 17.38 -1.77
N HIS A 138 -7.44 16.43 -2.55
CA HIS A 138 -6.49 15.40 -2.10
C HIS A 138 -6.95 14.53 -0.92
N ARG A 139 -8.18 14.00 -0.97
CA ARG A 139 -8.69 13.04 0.00
C ARG A 139 -8.37 11.60 -0.40
N PHE A 140 -7.65 10.90 0.47
CA PHE A 140 -7.26 9.49 0.30
C PHE A 140 -7.78 8.67 1.48
N PHE A 141 -7.89 7.37 1.30
CA PHE A 141 -8.24 6.46 2.37
C PHE A 141 -7.28 5.28 2.42
N ILE A 142 -6.95 4.85 3.63
CA ILE A 142 -6.15 3.66 3.91
C ILE A 142 -7.12 2.52 4.15
N CYS A 143 -6.94 1.38 3.49
CA CYS A 143 -7.84 0.24 3.61
C CYS A 143 -7.15 -1.11 3.44
N GLN A 144 -7.82 -2.15 3.91
CA GLN A 144 -7.56 -3.53 3.50
C GLN A 144 -8.63 -3.95 2.50
N ARG A 145 -8.22 -4.45 1.33
CA ARG A 145 -9.12 -5.08 0.35
C ARG A 145 -9.64 -6.40 0.89
N VAL A 146 -10.90 -6.72 0.60
CA VAL A 146 -11.51 -7.99 0.97
C VAL A 146 -11.28 -9.02 -0.14
N TYR A 147 -10.60 -10.10 0.22
CA TYR A 147 -10.28 -11.23 -0.64
C TYR A 147 -10.96 -12.52 -0.20
N ASN A 148 -11.46 -12.60 1.04
CA ASN A 148 -12.14 -13.80 1.52
C ASN A 148 -13.39 -14.09 0.67
N GLU A 149 -13.34 -15.17 -0.10
CA GLU A 149 -14.40 -15.54 -1.06
C GLU A 149 -15.75 -15.79 -0.37
N VAL A 150 -15.75 -16.38 0.82
CA VAL A 150 -16.97 -16.59 1.62
C VAL A 150 -17.59 -15.24 2.03
N MET A 151 -16.77 -14.24 2.35
CA MET A 151 -17.26 -12.89 2.66
C MET A 151 -17.80 -12.20 1.41
N ILE A 152 -17.11 -12.35 0.27
CA ILE A 152 -17.57 -11.81 -1.02
C ILE A 152 -18.91 -12.43 -1.41
N GLU A 153 -19.07 -13.75 -1.27
CA GLU A 153 -20.33 -14.45 -1.54
C GLU A 153 -21.45 -13.95 -0.62
N LYS A 154 -21.18 -13.77 0.67
CA LYS A 154 -22.15 -13.18 1.61
C LYS A 154 -22.56 -11.76 1.20
N ALA A 155 -21.61 -10.94 0.75
CA ALA A 155 -21.87 -9.60 0.24
C ALA A 155 -22.76 -9.62 -1.02
N VAL A 156 -22.45 -10.48 -1.99
CA VAL A 156 -23.26 -10.65 -3.20
C VAL A 156 -24.65 -11.20 -2.86
N ASN A 157 -24.74 -12.16 -1.94
CA ASN A 157 -26.01 -12.75 -1.53
C ASN A 157 -26.95 -11.71 -0.90
N ILE A 158 -26.43 -10.84 -0.01
CA ILE A 158 -27.23 -9.79 0.60
C ILE A 158 -27.64 -8.74 -0.45
N GLN A 159 -26.74 -8.39 -1.37
CA GLN A 159 -27.04 -7.48 -2.48
C GLN A 159 -28.19 -8.02 -3.35
N THR A 160 -28.13 -9.30 -3.74
CA THR A 160 -29.17 -9.96 -4.55
C THR A 160 -30.52 -9.93 -3.85
N LYS A 161 -30.59 -10.41 -2.59
CA LYS A 161 -31.84 -10.44 -1.81
C LYS A 161 -32.48 -9.07 -1.65
N ILE A 162 -31.67 -8.03 -1.44
CA ILE A 162 -32.16 -6.65 -1.32
C ILE A 162 -32.63 -6.12 -2.67
N CYS A 163 -31.85 -6.33 -3.73
CA CYS A 163 -32.17 -5.85 -5.07
C CYS A 163 -33.35 -6.56 -5.73
N GLU A 164 -33.69 -7.78 -5.32
CA GLU A 164 -34.93 -8.46 -5.72
C GLU A 164 -36.17 -7.70 -5.23
N LYS A 165 -36.13 -7.18 -3.99
CA LYS A 165 -37.24 -6.41 -3.40
C LYS A 165 -37.17 -4.92 -3.72
N VAL A 166 -35.96 -4.37 -3.90
CA VAL A 166 -35.71 -2.95 -4.16
C VAL A 166 -34.79 -2.81 -5.38
N PRO A 167 -35.30 -3.00 -6.61
CA PRO A 167 -34.48 -3.00 -7.83
C PRO A 167 -33.70 -1.70 -8.09
N LEU A 168 -34.17 -0.57 -7.55
CA LEU A 168 -33.51 0.74 -7.65
C LEU A 168 -32.08 0.74 -7.06
N LEU A 169 -31.76 -0.21 -6.17
CA LEU A 169 -30.44 -0.31 -5.54
C LEU A 169 -29.40 -1.05 -6.37
N LYS A 170 -29.77 -1.67 -7.50
CA LYS A 170 -28.83 -2.47 -8.32
C LYS A 170 -27.59 -1.69 -8.75
N GLU A 171 -27.77 -0.44 -9.18
CA GLU A 171 -26.67 0.44 -9.59
C GLU A 171 -25.85 0.99 -8.39
N SER A 172 -26.36 0.79 -7.17
CA SER A 172 -25.71 1.23 -5.93
C SER A 172 -24.89 0.11 -5.27
N CYS A 173 -24.93 -1.11 -5.80
CA CYS A 173 -24.16 -2.25 -5.32
C CYS A 173 -22.68 -2.06 -5.65
N TYR A 174 -21.82 -2.22 -4.64
CA TYR A 174 -20.38 -2.31 -4.87
C TYR A 174 -20.08 -3.66 -5.52
N PRO A 175 -19.43 -3.68 -6.69
CA PRO A 175 -18.98 -4.94 -7.28
C PRO A 175 -17.92 -5.60 -6.36
N PRO A 176 -17.75 -6.93 -6.45
CA PRO A 176 -16.79 -7.66 -5.62
C PRO A 176 -15.39 -7.06 -5.60
N GLY A 177 -14.92 -6.59 -6.77
CA GLY A 177 -13.61 -5.96 -6.93
C GLY A 177 -13.42 -4.68 -6.11
N TRP A 178 -14.47 -4.05 -5.56
CA TRP A 178 -14.38 -2.80 -4.79
C TRP A 178 -14.41 -3.00 -3.28
N LEU A 179 -14.70 -4.22 -2.82
CA LEU A 179 -14.93 -4.54 -1.41
C LEU A 179 -13.66 -4.31 -0.59
N HIS A 180 -13.76 -3.44 0.42
CA HIS A 180 -12.66 -3.07 1.32
C HIS A 180 -13.19 -2.62 2.68
N VAL A 181 -12.33 -2.64 3.68
CA VAL A 181 -12.56 -2.01 4.98
C VAL A 181 -11.64 -0.79 5.09
N THR A 182 -12.24 0.39 5.23
CA THR A 182 -11.48 1.63 5.45
C THR A 182 -10.96 1.68 6.89
N LEU A 183 -9.66 1.91 7.03
CA LEU A 183 -8.98 2.06 8.33
C LEU A 183 -8.81 3.53 8.69
N ALA A 184 -8.47 4.40 7.75
CA ALA A 184 -8.33 5.84 8.00
C ALA A 184 -8.61 6.63 6.72
N THR A 185 -8.99 7.90 6.86
CA THR A 185 -9.15 8.83 5.74
C THR A 185 -8.29 10.04 5.99
N VAL A 186 -7.48 10.42 5.01
CA VAL A 186 -6.43 11.44 5.14
C VAL A 186 -6.57 12.50 4.06
N CYS A 187 -6.19 13.73 4.38
CA CYS A 187 -6.36 14.89 3.52
C CYS A 187 -5.02 15.63 3.32
N PRO A 188 -4.01 15.01 2.70
CA PRO A 188 -2.73 15.68 2.43
C PRO A 188 -2.94 16.98 1.64
N THR A 189 -2.22 18.03 1.99
CA THR A 189 -2.27 19.33 1.30
C THR A 189 -1.77 19.25 -0.15
N GLY A 190 -0.91 18.29 -0.45
CA GLY A 190 -0.34 18.06 -1.78
C GLY A 190 0.36 16.71 -1.92
N PRO A 191 0.96 16.45 -3.10
CA PRO A 191 1.58 15.17 -3.40
C PRO A 191 2.80 14.87 -2.51
N GLU A 192 3.51 15.89 -2.01
CA GLU A 192 4.62 15.75 -1.08
C GLU A 192 4.16 15.21 0.28
N GLU A 193 3.03 15.71 0.79
CA GLU A 193 2.45 15.24 2.05
C GLU A 193 1.82 13.85 1.89
N LEU A 194 1.22 13.55 0.73
CA LEU A 194 0.78 12.18 0.41
C LEU A 194 1.96 11.21 0.41
N HIS A 195 3.09 11.60 -0.17
CA HIS A 195 4.31 10.80 -0.16
C HIS A 195 4.83 10.59 1.27
N LEU A 196 4.80 11.64 2.12
CA LEU A 196 5.14 11.53 3.53
C LEU A 196 4.23 10.52 4.24
N ALA A 197 2.91 10.63 4.06
CA ALA A 197 1.92 9.74 4.66
C ALA A 197 2.19 8.27 4.31
N ILE A 198 2.47 7.97 3.03
CA ILE A 198 2.78 6.61 2.57
C ILE A 198 4.07 6.08 3.25
N ARG A 199 5.12 6.90 3.35
CA ARG A 199 6.37 6.49 4.00
C ARG A 199 6.20 6.28 5.50
N LEU A 200 5.43 7.13 6.17
CA LEU A 200 5.11 6.94 7.59
C LEU A 200 4.34 5.64 7.78
N LEU A 201 3.34 5.39 6.93
CA LEU A 201 2.55 4.17 6.98
C LEU A 201 3.43 2.92 6.78
N GLN A 202 4.31 2.91 5.77
CA GLN A 202 5.25 1.79 5.54
C GLN A 202 6.10 1.49 6.79
N ARG A 203 6.76 2.52 7.35
CA ARG A 203 7.60 2.36 8.55
C ARG A 203 6.83 1.82 9.74
N MET A 204 5.56 2.19 9.84
CA MET A 204 4.70 1.79 10.94
C MET A 204 4.24 0.35 10.79
N ILE A 205 3.89 -0.06 9.56
CA ILE A 205 3.51 -1.43 9.20
C ILE A 205 4.65 -2.39 9.53
N ASP A 206 5.88 -2.07 9.09
CA ASP A 206 7.06 -2.92 9.29
C ASP A 206 7.31 -3.22 10.77
N LYS A 207 7.02 -2.25 11.65
CA LYS A 207 7.19 -2.38 13.10
C LYS A 207 6.01 -3.06 13.79
N TYR A 208 4.78 -2.73 13.40
CA TYR A 208 3.57 -3.13 14.14
C TYR A 208 3.12 -4.55 13.78
N TYR A 209 3.33 -4.98 12.53
CA TYR A 209 2.76 -6.24 12.05
C TYR A 209 3.41 -7.48 12.62
N TYR A 210 4.75 -7.46 12.75
CA TYR A 210 5.53 -8.59 13.29
C TYR A 210 5.02 -9.04 14.66
N GLU A 211 4.48 -8.11 15.47
CA GLU A 211 4.03 -8.39 16.83
C GLU A 211 2.54 -8.76 16.92
N SER A 212 1.68 -8.23 16.04
CA SER A 212 0.22 -8.22 16.26
C SER A 212 -0.59 -9.15 15.34
N HIS A 213 -0.11 -9.46 14.13
CA HIS A 213 -0.86 -10.26 13.13
C HIS A 213 -2.34 -9.86 12.98
N PRO A 214 -2.61 -8.58 12.66
CA PRO A 214 -3.95 -8.01 12.67
C PRO A 214 -4.90 -8.71 11.71
N HIS A 215 -6.15 -8.81 12.15
CA HIS A 215 -7.21 -9.46 11.39
C HIS A 215 -8.55 -8.77 11.57
N MET A 216 -9.45 -9.05 10.62
CA MET A 216 -10.82 -8.58 10.59
C MET A 216 -11.78 -9.75 10.77
N ILE A 217 -12.79 -9.54 11.61
CA ILE A 217 -13.92 -10.43 11.78
C ILE A 217 -15.16 -9.71 11.28
N PHE A 218 -15.73 -10.20 10.18
CA PHE A 218 -16.99 -9.74 9.62
C PHE A 218 -18.15 -10.43 10.32
N ARG A 219 -19.14 -9.63 10.74
CA ARG A 219 -20.33 -10.11 11.45
C ARG A 219 -21.56 -10.04 10.55
N TYR A 220 -22.64 -9.47 11.05
CA TYR A 220 -23.92 -9.37 10.36
C TYR A 220 -24.02 -8.07 9.55
N PRO A 221 -24.86 -8.04 8.49
CA PRO A 221 -25.10 -6.84 7.75
C PRO A 221 -25.92 -5.82 8.56
N LEU A 222 -25.56 -4.56 8.41
CA LEU A 222 -26.12 -3.40 9.08
C LEU A 222 -26.47 -2.31 8.08
N GLN A 223 -27.21 -1.32 8.57
CA GLN A 223 -27.61 -0.14 7.80
C GLN A 223 -27.09 1.10 8.52
N PHE A 224 -26.23 1.86 7.86
CA PHE A 224 -25.69 3.13 8.37
C PHE A 224 -26.46 4.29 7.74
N ALA A 225 -26.71 5.33 8.55
CA ALA A 225 -27.41 6.55 8.16
C ALA A 225 -28.71 6.30 7.38
N ASP A 226 -29.43 5.21 7.69
CA ASP A 226 -30.66 4.76 7.04
C ASP A 226 -30.58 4.29 5.57
N PHE A 227 -29.42 4.24 4.91
CA PHE A 227 -29.38 3.85 3.49
C PHE A 227 -28.09 3.21 2.99
N VAL A 228 -26.99 3.27 3.73
CA VAL A 228 -25.75 2.55 3.36
C VAL A 228 -25.82 1.16 3.98
N ILE A 229 -25.72 0.13 3.16
CA ILE A 229 -25.72 -1.25 3.64
C ILE A 229 -24.28 -1.70 3.76
N VAL A 230 -23.94 -2.23 4.92
CA VAL A 230 -22.57 -2.61 5.27
C VAL A 230 -22.56 -3.98 5.95
N PHE A 231 -21.40 -4.63 6.03
CA PHE A 231 -21.12 -5.61 7.06
C PHE A 231 -20.29 -4.95 8.16
N HIS A 232 -20.70 -5.13 9.41
CA HIS A 232 -19.87 -4.72 10.54
C HIS A 232 -18.61 -5.56 10.58
N ALA A 233 -17.46 -4.91 10.70
CA ALA A 233 -16.19 -5.57 10.95
C ALA A 233 -15.74 -5.26 12.39
N SER A 234 -15.04 -6.18 13.03
CA SER A 234 -14.20 -5.88 14.18
C SER A 234 -12.76 -6.18 13.81
N ILE A 235 -11.84 -5.29 14.19
CA ILE A 235 -10.42 -5.45 13.95
C ILE A 235 -9.78 -5.89 15.28
N SER A 236 -8.89 -6.88 15.24
CA SER A 236 -8.28 -7.46 16.44
C SER A 236 -7.46 -6.48 17.26
N ASP A 237 -6.83 -5.53 16.56
CA ASP A 237 -5.85 -4.62 17.13
C ASP A 237 -6.21 -3.15 16.87
N SER A 238 -5.57 -2.27 17.63
CA SER A 238 -5.69 -0.81 17.50
C SER A 238 -4.98 -0.24 16.26
N ILE A 239 -4.89 -0.98 15.14
CA ILE A 239 -4.15 -0.53 13.95
C ILE A 239 -4.66 0.83 13.43
N ASN A 240 -5.98 1.08 13.50
CA ASN A 240 -6.55 2.40 13.20
C ASN A 240 -5.98 3.49 14.12
N GLU A 241 -5.95 3.26 15.44
CA GLU A 241 -5.47 4.24 16.41
C GLU A 241 -3.98 4.50 16.22
N VAL A 242 -3.19 3.46 15.92
CA VAL A 242 -1.76 3.58 15.64
C VAL A 242 -1.53 4.44 14.39
N ILE A 243 -2.26 4.16 13.29
CA ILE A 243 -2.19 4.95 12.05
C ILE A 243 -2.56 6.40 12.33
N CYS A 244 -3.68 6.61 13.03
CA CYS A 244 -4.18 7.95 13.29
C CYS A 244 -3.27 8.74 14.23
N SER A 245 -2.68 8.09 15.24
CA SER A 245 -1.75 8.71 16.16
C SER A 245 -0.47 9.16 15.45
N ALA A 246 0.13 8.29 14.63
CA ALA A 246 1.33 8.62 13.87
C ALA A 246 1.09 9.81 12.93
N PHE A 247 -0.01 9.78 12.18
CA PHE A 247 -0.30 10.82 11.20
C PHE A 247 -0.60 12.17 11.88
N ARG A 248 -1.35 12.18 13.00
CA ARG A 248 -1.57 13.40 13.80
C ARG A 248 -0.24 13.93 14.38
N GLY A 249 0.65 13.05 14.81
CA GLY A 249 1.98 13.41 15.32
C GLY A 249 2.86 14.13 14.29
N ASP A 250 2.73 13.76 13.01
CA ASP A 250 3.42 14.39 11.88
C ASP A 250 2.63 15.55 11.23
N GLY A 251 1.50 15.95 11.82
CA GLY A 251 0.67 17.06 11.31
C GLY A 251 -0.12 16.75 10.04
N ILE A 252 -0.24 15.47 9.66
CA ILE A 252 -1.06 15.04 8.53
C ILE A 252 -2.52 15.07 8.93
N GLU A 253 -3.34 15.74 8.12
CA GLU A 253 -4.75 15.84 8.41
C GLU A 253 -5.49 14.49 8.20
N ILE A 254 -6.28 14.11 9.20
CA ILE A 254 -7.13 12.91 9.21
C ILE A 254 -8.57 13.34 9.41
N ASP A 255 -9.50 12.65 8.76
CA ASP A 255 -10.93 12.85 8.97
C ASP A 255 -11.32 12.43 10.39
N ASP A 256 -11.95 13.34 11.16
CA ASP A 256 -12.18 13.17 12.60
C ASP A 256 -13.52 12.48 12.91
N HIS A 257 -13.82 11.42 12.17
CA HIS A 257 -15.04 10.65 12.39
C HIS A 257 -14.78 9.49 13.34
N GLU A 258 -15.76 9.17 14.19
CA GLU A 258 -15.71 7.98 15.04
C GLU A 258 -15.40 6.76 14.19
N PHE A 259 -14.33 6.04 14.55
CA PHE A 259 -13.90 4.88 13.80
C PHE A 259 -14.89 3.73 13.98
N ASN A 260 -15.54 3.36 12.89
CA ASN A 260 -16.46 2.22 12.84
C ASN A 260 -16.05 1.33 11.66
N PRO A 261 -15.27 0.26 11.88
CA PRO A 261 -14.79 -0.59 10.80
C PRO A 261 -15.96 -1.33 10.14
N HIS A 262 -16.11 -1.14 8.83
CA HIS A 262 -17.19 -1.73 8.09
C HIS A 262 -16.80 -2.01 6.63
N LEU A 263 -17.45 -3.01 6.05
CA LEU A 263 -17.40 -3.30 4.63
C LEU A 263 -18.66 -2.75 3.97
N THR A 264 -18.53 -1.69 3.17
CA THR A 264 -19.67 -1.17 2.40
C THR A 264 -20.01 -2.11 1.25
N VAL A 265 -21.28 -2.52 1.16
CA VAL A 265 -21.78 -3.39 0.07
C VAL A 265 -22.77 -2.69 -0.84
N ILE A 266 -23.58 -1.75 -0.33
CA ILE A 266 -24.47 -0.92 -1.15
C ILE A 266 -24.39 0.51 -0.63
N LYS A 267 -24.10 1.46 -1.52
CA LYS A 267 -24.05 2.90 -1.19
C LYS A 267 -24.82 3.71 -2.22
N PRO A 268 -26.12 3.95 -2.01
CA PRO A 268 -26.91 4.72 -2.95
C PRO A 268 -26.54 6.21 -2.92
N PRO A 269 -26.64 6.91 -4.06
CA PRO A 269 -26.50 8.36 -4.09
C PRO A 269 -27.63 9.02 -3.27
N SER A 270 -27.38 10.22 -2.73
CA SER A 270 -28.27 10.87 -1.76
C SER A 270 -29.71 11.07 -2.24
N ASN A 271 -29.92 11.24 -3.55
CA ASN A 271 -31.24 11.34 -4.16
C ASN A 271 -32.03 10.00 -4.14
N VAL A 272 -31.34 8.87 -4.30
CA VAL A 272 -31.92 7.52 -4.18
C VAL A 272 -32.13 7.17 -2.71
N ALA A 273 -31.12 7.41 -1.87
CA ALA A 273 -31.17 7.23 -0.42
C ALA A 273 -32.41 7.87 0.21
N ARG A 274 -32.69 9.14 -0.12
CA ARG A 274 -33.84 9.88 0.40
C ARG A 274 -35.19 9.23 0.06
N LYS A 275 -35.31 8.61 -1.12
CA LYS A 275 -36.53 7.92 -1.55
C LYS A 275 -36.77 6.61 -0.77
N LEU A 276 -35.72 6.05 -0.17
CA LEU A 276 -35.74 4.77 0.53
C LEU A 276 -35.75 4.88 2.06
N SER A 277 -35.59 6.10 2.60
CA SER A 277 -35.64 6.36 4.04
C SER A 277 -36.93 5.80 4.66
N GLY A 278 -36.78 4.99 5.73
CA GLY A 278 -37.88 4.30 6.41
C GLY A 278 -38.52 3.13 5.65
N ARG A 279 -38.08 2.82 4.42
CA ARG A 279 -38.66 1.77 3.57
C ARG A 279 -37.79 0.52 3.43
N LEU A 280 -36.55 0.59 3.90
CA LEU A 280 -35.62 -0.53 3.89
C LEU A 280 -35.20 -0.86 5.32
N ASN A 281 -35.32 -2.14 5.68
CA ASN A 281 -34.77 -2.69 6.92
C ASN A 281 -33.90 -3.92 6.58
N VAL A 282 -32.58 -3.76 6.65
CA VAL A 282 -31.61 -4.82 6.34
C VAL A 282 -31.78 -6.08 7.20
N ALA A 283 -32.36 -5.97 8.40
CA ALA A 283 -32.59 -7.11 9.30
C ALA A 283 -33.57 -8.13 8.71
N GLN A 284 -34.39 -7.73 7.73
CA GLN A 284 -35.33 -8.64 7.06
C GLN A 284 -34.66 -9.58 6.03
N TYR A 285 -33.39 -9.33 5.69
CA TYR A 285 -32.68 -10.04 4.62
C TYR A 285 -31.59 -10.99 5.13
N HIS A 286 -31.39 -11.05 6.46
CA HIS A 286 -30.43 -11.94 7.08
C HIS A 286 -30.95 -12.52 8.39
N ASN A 287 -30.47 -13.69 8.78
CA ASN A 287 -30.70 -14.24 10.10
C ASN A 287 -29.48 -13.98 10.99
N ARG A 288 -29.60 -13.06 11.95
CA ARG A 288 -28.51 -12.68 12.86
C ARG A 288 -27.95 -13.86 13.68
N TYR A 289 -28.74 -14.91 13.88
CA TYR A 289 -28.35 -16.09 14.66
C TYR A 289 -27.62 -17.16 13.83
N ASN A 290 -27.60 -17.01 12.50
CA ASN A 290 -27.02 -18.01 11.59
C ASN A 290 -26.02 -17.40 10.59
N ALA A 291 -25.59 -16.15 10.81
CA ALA A 291 -24.79 -15.42 9.84
C ALA A 291 -23.34 -15.93 9.73
N GLY A 292 -22.82 -16.60 10.77
CA GLY A 292 -21.44 -17.08 10.87
C GLY A 292 -20.42 -15.94 10.75
N SER A 293 -19.51 -15.80 11.70
CA SER A 293 -18.42 -14.83 11.52
C SER A 293 -17.51 -15.26 10.37
N THR A 294 -17.10 -14.33 9.52
CA THR A 294 -16.06 -14.59 8.52
C THR A 294 -14.78 -13.87 8.92
N TYR A 295 -13.63 -14.51 8.71
CA TYR A 295 -12.32 -14.02 9.09
C TYR A 295 -11.48 -13.63 7.87
N GLN A 296 -10.70 -12.57 7.98
CA GLN A 296 -9.64 -12.25 7.02
C GLN A 296 -8.45 -11.61 7.73
N ALA A 297 -7.23 -12.03 7.39
CA ALA A 297 -6.03 -11.31 7.80
C ALA A 297 -5.99 -9.90 7.20
N ILE A 298 -5.33 -8.97 7.89
CA ILE A 298 -4.94 -7.68 7.33
C ILE A 298 -3.50 -7.84 6.87
N ASP A 299 -3.29 -8.29 5.64
CA ASP A 299 -1.97 -8.62 5.07
C ASP A 299 -1.45 -7.54 4.10
N ARG A 300 -2.27 -6.54 3.76
CA ARG A 300 -1.89 -5.45 2.87
C ARG A 300 -2.71 -4.17 3.11
N LEU A 301 -2.02 -3.04 3.32
CA LEU A 301 -2.67 -1.74 3.37
C LEU A 301 -2.54 -1.03 2.02
N ASP A 302 -3.67 -0.78 1.41
CA ASP A 302 -3.78 0.01 0.19
C ASP A 302 -4.08 1.48 0.57
N VAL A 303 -3.35 2.42 -0.03
CA VAL A 303 -3.65 3.86 0.05
C VAL A 303 -4.34 4.25 -1.24
N CYS A 304 -5.62 4.60 -1.16
CA CYS A 304 -6.48 4.75 -2.32
C CYS A 304 -7.04 6.17 -2.44
N MET A 305 -7.16 6.67 -3.67
CA MET A 305 -7.79 7.95 -3.94
C MET A 305 -9.31 7.84 -3.75
N CYS A 306 -9.92 8.78 -3.02
CA CYS A 306 -11.38 8.88 -3.01
C CYS A 306 -11.90 9.33 -4.39
N GLY A 307 -12.69 8.49 -5.06
CA GLY A 307 -13.20 8.79 -6.40
C GLY A 307 -13.92 7.63 -7.07
N GLN A 308 -14.35 7.82 -8.31
CA GLN A 308 -14.99 6.75 -9.10
C GLN A 308 -13.99 6.00 -10.00
N GLU A 309 -12.75 6.47 -10.05
CA GLU A 309 -11.67 5.89 -10.82
C GLU A 309 -11.24 4.55 -10.22
N ARG A 310 -10.94 3.62 -11.12
CA ARG A 310 -10.44 2.30 -10.78
C ARG A 310 -9.11 2.07 -11.47
N ASP A 311 -8.29 1.22 -10.86
CA ASP A 311 -7.09 0.71 -11.47
C ASP A 311 -7.41 -0.44 -12.45
N GLU A 312 -6.36 -1.03 -13.02
CA GLU A 312 -6.46 -2.10 -14.01
C GLU A 312 -7.07 -3.40 -13.44
N GLU A 313 -7.03 -3.60 -12.13
CA GLU A 313 -7.68 -4.73 -11.43
C GLU A 313 -9.15 -4.44 -11.10
N GLY A 314 -9.64 -3.25 -11.43
CA GLY A 314 -10.98 -2.80 -11.07
C GLY A 314 -11.12 -2.41 -9.59
N PHE A 315 -10.03 -2.29 -8.83
CA PHE A 315 -10.04 -1.78 -7.46
C PHE A 315 -9.90 -0.25 -7.46
N TRP A 316 -10.00 0.39 -6.29
CA TRP A 316 -9.84 1.84 -6.16
C TRP A 316 -8.45 2.27 -6.62
N LEU A 317 -8.37 3.43 -7.28
CA LEU A 317 -7.09 3.91 -7.81
C LEU A 317 -6.06 4.11 -6.68
N ARG A 318 -5.05 3.24 -6.67
CA ARG A 318 -4.03 3.15 -5.62
C ARG A 318 -2.92 4.19 -5.80
N ALA A 319 -2.58 4.86 -4.71
CA ALA A 319 -1.36 5.64 -4.55
C ALA A 319 -0.17 4.78 -4.09
N ALA A 320 -0.46 3.79 -3.25
CA ALA A 320 0.47 2.78 -2.78
C ALA A 320 -0.27 1.51 -2.34
N SER A 321 0.46 0.40 -2.30
CA SER A 321 0.01 -0.91 -1.84
C SER A 321 1.13 -1.48 -0.99
N LEU A 322 0.93 -1.55 0.32
CA LEU A 322 1.96 -1.84 1.30
C LEU A 322 1.69 -3.23 1.91
N PRO A 323 2.43 -4.28 1.51
CA PRO A 323 2.29 -5.59 2.12
C PRO A 323 2.68 -5.50 3.60
N LEU A 324 1.96 -6.23 4.43
CA LEU A 324 2.21 -6.33 5.86
C LEU A 324 2.99 -7.59 6.24
N ALA A 325 3.29 -8.52 5.32
CA ALA A 325 3.75 -9.88 5.61
C ALA A 325 4.72 -10.06 6.80
N PRO A 326 4.57 -11.13 7.62
CA PRO A 326 5.65 -11.60 8.48
C PRO A 326 6.76 -12.17 7.56
N ASP A 327 8.02 -12.05 7.97
CA ASP A 327 9.09 -12.86 7.39
C ASP A 327 8.60 -14.31 7.31
N GLU A 328 8.49 -14.90 6.11
CA GLU A 328 8.34 -16.34 5.95
C GLU A 328 9.67 -17.00 6.36
N LYS A 329 9.91 -17.06 7.66
CA LYS A 329 10.86 -17.94 8.31
C LYS A 329 10.07 -19.05 9.00
N PHE A 330 9.70 -20.09 8.24
CA PHE A 330 9.70 -21.48 8.70
C PHE A 330 9.93 -22.43 7.55
#